data_AF-A0A512NM72-F1
#
_entry.id   AF-A0A512NM72-F1
#
_cell.length_a   1.000
_cell.length_b   1.000
_cell.length_c   1.000
_cell.angle_alpha   90.00
_cell.angle_beta   90.00
_cell.angle_gamma   90.00
#
_symmetry.space_group_name_H-M   'P 1'
#
loop_
_entity.id
_entity.type
_entity.pdbx_description
1 polymer ?
#
loop_
_entity_poly.entity_id
_entity_poly.type
_entity_poly.pdbx_seq_one_letter_code
_entity_poly.pdbx_strand_id
1 'polypeptide(L)'
;MSGLAAFSVLVIVLMTSACVAAFPELRRRPIPRWRLAVPSLLIAAATLVLLYLPPSNDLREPQVWMMALVAAVLGLARGTLIGLQVDQGAGRLLLSRAPEGFWIAVAAALLVAGDLVAEPLGHVGASFSKTVELALAILASFLIGRNMTLVMRSRDTPHRDL
;
A
#
# COMPACT_ATOMS: atom_id res chain seq x y z
N MET A 1 -16.00 -24.70 -4.14
CA MET A 1 -16.32 -23.49 -4.91
C MET A 1 -16.64 -22.26 -4.05
N SER A 2 -16.88 -22.37 -2.74
CA SER A 2 -17.17 -21.23 -1.85
C SER A 2 -15.93 -20.46 -1.35
N GLY A 3 -14.75 -21.11 -1.30
CA GLY A 3 -13.52 -20.49 -0.77
C GLY A 3 -13.01 -19.33 -1.63
N LEU A 4 -12.87 -19.53 -2.94
CA LEU A 4 -12.31 -18.54 -3.87
C LEU A 4 -13.09 -17.20 -3.85
N ALA A 5 -14.41 -17.27 -3.91
CA ALA A 5 -15.26 -16.07 -3.86
C ALA A 5 -15.10 -15.28 -2.54
N ALA A 6 -14.92 -15.98 -1.41
CA ALA A 6 -14.71 -15.32 -0.12
C ALA A 6 -13.35 -14.57 -0.07
N PHE A 7 -12.29 -15.14 -0.64
CA PHE A 7 -10.99 -14.47 -0.73
C PHE A 7 -11.01 -13.28 -1.69
N SER A 8 -11.65 -13.40 -2.85
CA SER A 8 -11.83 -12.28 -3.78
C SER A 8 -12.56 -11.10 -3.12
N VAL A 9 -13.64 -11.37 -2.39
CA VAL A 9 -14.38 -10.34 -1.63
C VAL A 9 -13.49 -9.73 -0.54
N LEU A 10 -12.69 -10.54 0.17
CA LEU A 10 -11.76 -10.06 1.18
C LEU A 10 -10.72 -9.09 0.58
N VAL A 11 -10.11 -9.42 -0.56
CA VAL A 11 -9.13 -8.56 -1.24
C VAL A 11 -9.77 -7.23 -1.69
N ILE A 12 -11.01 -7.26 -2.20
CA ILE A 12 -11.76 -6.03 -2.55
C ILE A 12 -11.98 -5.16 -1.31
N VAL A 13 -12.40 -5.77 -0.19
CA VAL A 13 -12.63 -5.03 1.07
C VAL A 13 -11.32 -4.43 1.60
N LEU A 14 -10.20 -5.15 1.51
CA LEU A 14 -8.88 -4.65 1.89
C LEU A 14 -8.44 -3.47 1.01
N MET A 15 -8.64 -3.55 -0.30
CA MET A 15 -8.25 -2.48 -1.23
C MET A 15 -9.14 -1.24 -1.08
N THR A 16 -10.45 -1.42 -0.96
CA THR A 16 -11.39 -0.32 -0.73
C THR A 16 -11.13 0.37 0.61
N SER A 17 -10.88 -0.40 1.67
CA SER A 17 -10.48 0.16 2.97
C SER A 17 -9.13 0.87 2.93
N ALA A 18 -8.15 0.40 2.14
CA ALA A 18 -6.88 1.08 1.93
C ALA A 18 -7.08 2.45 1.25
N CYS A 19 -7.94 2.52 0.23
CA CYS A 19 -8.31 3.77 -0.44
C CYS A 19 -9.00 4.76 0.52
N VAL A 20 -9.95 4.28 1.33
CA VAL A 20 -10.64 5.11 2.34
C VAL A 20 -9.67 5.57 3.42
N ALA A 21 -8.73 4.71 3.84
CA ALA A 21 -7.71 5.06 4.83
C ALA A 21 -6.73 6.10 4.29
N ALA A 22 -6.39 6.07 3.00
CA ALA A 22 -5.50 7.02 2.33
C ALA A 22 -6.20 8.33 1.89
N PHE A 23 -7.53 8.38 1.86
CA PHE A 23 -8.31 9.55 1.46
C PHE A 23 -8.01 10.86 2.24
N PRO A 24 -7.71 10.84 3.56
CA PRO A 24 -7.30 12.04 4.28
C PRO A 24 -5.97 12.64 3.79
N GLU A 25 -5.06 11.84 3.22
CA GLU A 25 -3.81 12.34 2.63
C GLU A 25 -4.10 13.24 1.42
N LEU A 26 -5.08 12.86 0.58
CA LEU A 26 -5.53 13.68 -0.54
C LEU A 26 -6.12 15.01 -0.08
N ARG A 27 -6.91 14.98 1.01
CA ARG A 27 -7.56 16.18 1.58
C ARG A 27 -6.64 17.05 2.44
N ARG A 28 -5.35 16.69 2.56
CA ARG A 28 -4.37 17.38 3.42
C ARG A 28 -4.88 17.57 4.86
N ARG A 29 -5.66 16.62 5.36
CA ARG A 29 -6.16 16.67 6.72
C ARG A 29 -5.08 16.18 7.68
N PRO A 30 -5.03 16.71 8.91
CA PRO A 30 -4.13 16.18 9.93
C PRO A 30 -4.51 14.72 10.24
N ILE A 31 -3.55 13.81 10.13
CA ILE A 31 -3.72 12.35 10.29
C ILE A 31 -3.01 11.91 11.58
N PRO A 32 -3.63 11.09 12.44
CA PRO A 32 -2.94 10.54 13.60
C PRO A 32 -1.82 9.57 13.17
N ARG A 33 -0.70 9.56 13.90
CA ARG A 33 0.53 8.81 13.56
C ARG A 33 0.30 7.34 13.21
N TRP A 34 -0.52 6.65 14.00
CA TRP A 34 -0.81 5.22 13.81
C TRP A 34 -1.54 4.93 12.49
N ARG A 35 -2.28 5.91 11.96
CA ARG A 35 -3.14 5.73 10.79
C ARG A 35 -2.38 5.85 9.47
N LEU A 36 -1.14 6.37 9.48
CA LEU A 36 -0.23 6.29 8.33
C LEU A 36 0.15 4.86 7.96
N ALA A 37 0.25 3.96 8.94
CA ALA A 37 0.63 2.58 8.69
C ALA A 37 -0.52 1.74 8.12
N VAL A 38 -1.77 2.20 8.26
CA VAL A 38 -2.98 1.44 7.89
C VAL A 38 -3.02 1.12 6.39
N PRO A 39 -2.80 2.06 5.45
CA PRO A 39 -2.81 1.74 4.01
C PRO A 39 -1.72 0.72 3.63
N SER A 40 -0.51 0.88 4.15
CA SER A 40 0.59 -0.07 3.90
C SER A 40 0.28 -1.46 4.45
N LEU A 41 -0.33 -1.55 5.64
CA LEU A 41 -0.71 -2.83 6.25
C LEU A 41 -1.83 -3.52 5.47
N LEU A 42 -2.82 -2.76 4.99
CA LEU A 42 -3.93 -3.31 4.21
C LEU A 42 -3.48 -3.82 2.85
N ILE A 43 -2.59 -3.09 2.17
CA ILE A 43 -2.01 -3.54 0.89
C ILE A 43 -1.11 -4.76 1.12
N ALA A 44 -0.27 -4.77 2.16
CA ALA A 44 0.54 -5.94 2.50
C ALA A 44 -0.31 -7.16 2.89
N ALA A 45 -1.41 -6.97 3.63
CA ALA A 45 -2.35 -8.03 3.96
C ALA A 45 -3.03 -8.59 2.70
N ALA A 46 -3.42 -7.74 1.75
CA ALA A 46 -3.97 -8.19 0.48
C ALA A 46 -2.94 -8.97 -0.36
N THR A 47 -1.68 -8.50 -0.40
CA THR A 47 -0.59 -9.25 -1.06
C THR A 47 -0.37 -10.62 -0.39
N LEU A 48 -0.47 -10.71 0.93
CA LEU A 48 -0.41 -11.99 1.67
C LEU A 48 -1.61 -12.91 1.40
N VAL A 49 -2.80 -12.34 1.22
CA VAL A 49 -3.99 -13.12 0.86
C VAL A 49 -3.86 -13.69 -0.55
N LEU A 50 -3.34 -12.89 -1.51
CA LEU A 50 -3.06 -13.35 -2.86
C LEU A 50 -1.96 -14.43 -2.88
N LEU A 51 -0.89 -14.25 -2.09
CA LEU A 51 0.17 -15.26 -1.89
C LEU A 51 -0.38 -16.64 -1.47
N TYR A 52 -1.41 -16.66 -0.63
CA TYR A 52 -1.97 -17.90 -0.09
C TYR A 52 -2.99 -18.55 -1.02
N LEU A 53 -3.38 -17.89 -2.12
CA LEU A 53 -4.34 -18.41 -3.09
C LEU A 53 -3.61 -19.21 -4.19
N PRO A 54 -3.86 -20.52 -4.34
CA PRO A 54 -3.32 -21.29 -5.47
C PRO A 54 -3.95 -20.77 -6.78
N PRO A 55 -3.17 -20.40 -7.82
CA PRO A 55 -2.03 -21.17 -8.34
C PRO A 55 -0.68 -20.44 -8.44
N SER A 56 -0.56 -19.20 -7.95
CA SER A 56 0.60 -18.33 -8.16
C SER A 56 1.58 -18.36 -6.97
N ASN A 57 2.49 -19.35 -7.00
CA ASN A 57 3.53 -19.50 -5.98
C ASN A 57 4.83 -18.72 -6.32
N ASP A 58 4.77 -17.77 -7.27
CA ASP A 58 5.92 -17.08 -7.84
C ASP A 58 6.50 -15.99 -6.92
N LEU A 59 5.75 -15.55 -5.89
CA LEU A 59 6.28 -14.71 -4.82
C LEU A 59 7.35 -15.43 -3.96
N ARG A 60 7.61 -16.73 -4.17
CA ARG A 60 8.81 -17.40 -3.65
C ARG A 60 10.08 -17.08 -4.44
N GLU A 61 9.96 -16.49 -5.63
CA GLU A 61 11.12 -16.17 -6.45
C GLU A 61 11.96 -15.07 -5.77
N PRO A 62 13.29 -15.29 -5.61
CA PRO A 62 14.18 -14.30 -4.99
C PRO A 62 14.15 -12.93 -5.68
N GLN A 63 13.86 -12.92 -6.98
CA GLN A 63 13.78 -11.70 -7.78
C GLN A 63 12.65 -10.78 -7.30
N VAL A 64 11.49 -11.35 -6.91
CA VAL A 64 10.35 -10.59 -6.38
C VAL A 64 10.74 -9.88 -5.08
N TRP A 65 11.43 -10.59 -4.19
CA TRP A 65 11.92 -10.03 -2.93
C TRP A 65 12.98 -8.96 -3.15
N MET A 66 13.87 -9.13 -4.13
CA MET A 66 14.86 -8.11 -4.47
C MET A 66 14.18 -6.84 -5.00
N MET A 67 13.18 -6.97 -5.88
CA MET A 67 12.40 -5.83 -6.38
C MET A 67 11.60 -5.14 -5.27
N ALA A 68 11.00 -5.91 -4.36
CA ALA A 68 10.34 -5.39 -3.17
C ALA A 68 11.32 -4.60 -2.27
N LEU A 69 12.54 -5.10 -2.08
CA LEU A 69 13.56 -4.42 -1.27
C LEU A 69 14.03 -3.11 -1.93
N VAL A 70 14.27 -3.11 -3.24
CA VAL A 70 14.58 -1.89 -4.00
C VAL A 70 13.43 -0.88 -3.88
N ALA A 71 12.18 -1.34 -4.01
CA ALA A 71 11.01 -0.49 -3.84
C ALA A 71 10.91 0.09 -2.43
N ALA A 72 11.23 -0.68 -1.39
CA ALA A 72 11.29 -0.20 -0.01
C ALA A 72 12.36 0.89 0.16
N VAL A 73 13.55 0.73 -0.42
CA VAL A 73 14.62 1.75 -0.39
C VAL A 73 14.21 3.03 -1.12
N LEU A 74 13.57 2.91 -2.28
CA LEU A 74 12.99 4.05 -2.99
C LEU A 74 11.91 4.74 -2.15
N GLY A 75 11.08 3.96 -1.45
CA GLY A 75 10.08 4.46 -0.49
C GLY A 75 10.72 5.26 0.65
N LEU A 76 11.79 4.73 1.24
CA LEU A 76 12.56 5.42 2.29
C LEU A 76 13.09 6.76 1.78
N ALA A 77 13.77 6.77 0.62
CA ALA A 77 14.30 7.98 -0.01
C ALA A 77 13.19 8.99 -0.35
N ARG A 78 12.00 8.53 -0.74
CA ARG A 78 10.87 9.42 -0.99
C ARG A 78 10.30 10.00 0.31
N GLY A 79 10.22 9.21 1.37
CA GLY A 79 9.77 9.67 2.69
C GLY A 79 10.66 10.75 3.31
N THR A 80 11.96 10.78 3.00
CA THR A 80 12.86 11.87 3.44
C THR A 80 12.69 13.16 2.63
N LEU A 81 12.20 13.08 1.39
CA LEU A 81 11.92 14.24 0.54
C LEU A 81 10.58 14.92 0.87
N ILE A 82 9.65 14.21 1.52
CA ILE A 82 8.34 14.76 1.87
C ILE A 82 8.45 15.70 3.07
N GLY A 83 7.92 16.92 2.91
CA GLY A 83 7.81 17.91 3.99
C GLY A 83 6.78 17.45 5.03
N LEU A 84 7.23 17.29 6.27
CA LEU A 84 6.41 16.87 7.41
C LEU A 84 6.15 18.07 8.33
N GLN A 85 4.89 18.35 8.63
CA GLN A 85 4.51 19.24 9.71
C GLN A 85 3.87 18.39 10.82
N VAL A 86 4.45 18.45 12.03
CA VAL A 86 4.05 17.62 13.16
C VAL A 86 3.52 18.49 14.27
N ASP A 87 2.25 18.29 14.61
CA ASP A 87 1.68 18.81 15.85
C ASP A 87 1.82 17.72 16.92
N GLN A 88 2.78 17.96 17.83
CA GLN A 88 3.06 17.07 18.96
C GLN A 88 1.96 17.18 20.04
N GLY A 89 1.23 18.30 20.11
CA GLY A 89 0.19 18.54 21.12
C GLY A 89 -1.05 17.68 20.89
N ALA A 90 -1.46 17.50 19.63
CA ALA A 90 -2.59 16.63 19.26
C ALA A 90 -2.17 15.24 18.74
N GLY A 91 -0.87 14.95 18.60
CA GLY A 91 -0.36 13.71 18.01
C GLY A 91 -0.70 13.55 16.51
N ARG A 92 -0.81 14.67 15.79
CA ARG A 92 -1.28 14.73 14.41
C ARG A 92 -0.13 15.08 13.46
N LEU A 93 -0.16 14.46 12.27
CA LEU A 93 0.78 14.68 11.19
C LEU A 93 0.06 15.29 10.00
N LEU A 94 0.59 16.40 9.49
CA LEU A 94 0.14 16.99 8.25
C LEU A 94 1.26 16.82 7.22
N LEU A 95 1.00 15.97 6.22
CA LEU A 95 1.92 15.80 5.10
C LEU A 95 1.74 16.98 4.14
N SER A 96 2.80 17.75 3.93
CA SER A 96 2.79 18.80 2.93
C SER A 96 2.86 18.18 1.54
N ARG A 97 1.73 18.18 0.83
CA ARG A 97 1.66 17.97 -0.63
C ARG A 97 2.15 16.60 -1.13
N ALA A 98 1.88 15.53 -0.39
CA ALA A 98 2.22 14.16 -0.80
C ALA A 98 0.98 13.25 -0.93
N PRO A 99 0.16 13.39 -2.01
CA PRO A 99 -0.99 12.51 -2.27
C PRO A 99 -0.57 11.11 -2.77
N GLU A 100 0.74 10.80 -2.76
CA GLU A 100 1.31 9.56 -3.30
C GLU A 100 0.68 8.32 -2.65
N GLY A 101 0.32 8.37 -1.36
CA GLY A 101 -0.28 7.23 -0.66
C GLY A 101 -1.67 6.91 -1.18
N PHE A 102 -2.44 7.95 -1.51
CA PHE A 102 -3.75 7.79 -2.14
C PHE A 102 -3.62 7.24 -3.56
N TRP A 103 -2.73 7.79 -4.39
CA TRP A 103 -2.54 7.30 -5.76
C TRP A 103 -2.03 5.86 -5.81
N ILE A 104 -1.17 5.45 -4.88
CA ILE A 104 -0.72 4.06 -4.78
C ILE A 104 -1.87 3.14 -4.34
N ALA A 105 -2.70 3.55 -3.38
CA ALA A 105 -3.88 2.77 -3.00
C ALA A 105 -4.87 2.62 -4.16
N VAL A 106 -5.10 3.69 -4.93
CA VAL A 106 -5.93 3.67 -6.15
C VAL A 106 -5.34 2.74 -7.22
N ALA A 107 -4.03 2.82 -7.46
CA ALA A 107 -3.35 1.95 -8.41
C ALA A 107 -3.45 0.47 -7.99
N ALA A 108 -3.23 0.17 -6.70
CA ALA A 108 -3.39 -1.17 -6.14
C ALA A 108 -4.83 -1.69 -6.29
N ALA A 109 -5.83 -0.85 -6.00
CA ALA A 109 -7.23 -1.21 -6.18
C ALA A 109 -7.61 -1.46 -7.64
N LEU A 110 -7.09 -0.65 -8.57
CA LEU A 110 -7.31 -0.85 -10.02
C LEU A 110 -6.66 -2.14 -10.53
N LEU A 111 -5.45 -2.46 -10.08
CA LEU A 111 -4.76 -3.71 -10.45
C LEU A 111 -5.55 -4.93 -9.98
N VAL A 112 -6.02 -4.92 -8.72
CA VAL A 112 -6.87 -5.99 -8.16
C VAL A 112 -8.21 -6.09 -8.89
N ALA A 113 -8.87 -4.97 -9.17
CA ALA A 113 -10.14 -4.97 -9.90
C ALA A 113 -9.96 -5.50 -11.34
N GLY A 114 -8.84 -5.18 -11.99
CA GLY A 114 -8.49 -5.71 -13.31
C GLY A 114 -8.30 -7.22 -13.29
N ASP A 115 -7.59 -7.75 -12.29
CA ASP A 115 -7.38 -9.20 -12.12
C ASP A 115 -8.72 -9.95 -11.92
N LEU A 116 -9.59 -9.41 -11.06
CA LEU A 116 -10.90 -9.98 -10.77
C LEU A 116 -11.89 -9.94 -11.94
N VAL A 117 -11.82 -8.92 -12.79
CA VAL A 117 -12.69 -8.82 -13.98
C VAL A 117 -12.15 -9.68 -15.13
N ALA A 118 -10.83 -9.90 -15.20
CA ALA A 118 -10.22 -10.75 -16.20
C ALA A 118 -10.53 -12.24 -15.99
N GLU A 119 -10.67 -12.69 -14.74
CA GLU A 119 -10.98 -14.08 -14.35
C GLU A 119 -12.29 -14.63 -14.97
N PRO A 120 -13.46 -13.98 -14.86
CA PRO A 120 -14.71 -14.46 -15.46
C PRO A 120 -14.77 -14.32 -16.99
N LEU A 121 -13.89 -13.50 -17.59
CA LEU A 121 -13.85 -13.29 -19.05
C LEU A 121 -13.04 -14.36 -19.79
N GLY A 122 -12.46 -15.34 -19.09
CA GLY A 122 -11.68 -16.42 -19.69
C GLY A 122 -10.36 -15.96 -20.35
N HIS A 123 -9.92 -14.73 -20.07
CA HIS A 123 -8.73 -14.12 -20.67
C HIS A 123 -7.45 -14.29 -19.82
N VAL A 124 -7.48 -15.13 -18.78
CA VAL A 124 -6.36 -15.22 -17.84
C VAL A 124 -5.34 -16.26 -18.27
N GLY A 125 -4.33 -15.82 -18.99
CA GLY A 125 -3.03 -16.47 -18.89
C GLY A 125 -2.46 -16.23 -17.49
N ALA A 126 -1.85 -17.25 -16.88
CA ALA A 126 -1.19 -17.15 -15.57
C ALA A 126 -0.19 -15.97 -15.44
N SER A 127 0.23 -15.38 -16.57
CA SER A 127 1.11 -14.20 -16.64
C SER A 127 0.49 -12.89 -16.13
N PHE A 128 -0.83 -12.68 -16.26
CA PHE A 128 -1.45 -11.40 -15.86
C PHE A 128 -1.56 -11.29 -14.33
N SER A 129 -2.09 -12.33 -13.68
CA SER A 129 -2.20 -12.41 -12.23
C SER A 129 -0.83 -12.30 -11.54
N LYS A 130 0.20 -12.94 -12.10
CA LYS A 130 1.61 -12.77 -11.66
C LYS A 130 2.08 -11.32 -11.69
N THR A 131 1.72 -10.57 -12.74
CA THR A 131 2.11 -9.17 -12.89
C THR A 131 1.43 -8.30 -11.83
N VAL A 132 0.17 -8.59 -11.51
CA VAL A 132 -0.60 -7.89 -10.47
C VAL A 132 0.00 -8.15 -9.09
N GLU A 133 0.34 -9.40 -8.76
CA GLU A 133 1.00 -9.76 -7.51
C GLU A 133 2.35 -9.06 -7.31
N LEU A 134 3.20 -9.09 -8.35
CA LEU A 134 4.49 -8.39 -8.33
C LEU A 134 4.30 -6.89 -8.11
N ALA A 135 3.36 -6.27 -8.83
CA ALA A 135 3.07 -4.86 -8.69
C ALA A 135 2.57 -4.52 -7.28
N LEU A 136 1.67 -5.32 -6.70
CA LEU A 136 1.19 -5.13 -5.34
C LEU A 136 2.30 -5.27 -4.29
N ALA A 137 3.21 -6.25 -4.46
CA ALA A 137 4.36 -6.43 -3.57
C ALA A 137 5.32 -5.22 -3.62
N ILE A 138 5.58 -4.69 -4.81
CA ILE A 138 6.40 -3.49 -5.03
C ILE A 138 5.73 -2.27 -4.36
N LEU A 139 4.44 -2.05 -4.61
CA LEU A 139 3.69 -0.92 -4.06
C LEU A 139 3.58 -0.99 -2.53
N ALA A 140 3.34 -2.18 -1.97
CA ALA A 140 3.32 -2.41 -0.52
C ALA A 140 4.66 -2.05 0.10
N SER A 141 5.75 -2.58 -0.47
CA SER A 141 7.11 -2.39 0.04
C SER A 141 7.54 -0.93 -0.04
N PHE A 142 7.21 -0.23 -1.13
CA PHE A 142 7.43 1.21 -1.26
C PHE A 142 6.69 2.00 -0.18
N LEU A 143 5.41 1.70 0.06
CA LEU A 143 4.64 2.39 1.09
C LEU A 143 5.16 2.11 2.50
N ILE A 144 5.56 0.87 2.80
CA ILE A 144 6.18 0.51 4.08
C ILE A 144 7.46 1.32 4.29
N GLY A 145 8.34 1.38 3.28
CA GLY A 145 9.56 2.17 3.34
C GLY A 145 9.28 3.65 3.60
N ARG A 146 8.38 4.26 2.83
CA ARG A 146 7.98 5.67 3.00
C ARG A 146 7.39 5.93 4.39
N ASN A 147 6.49 5.07 4.85
CA ASN A 147 5.83 5.25 6.14
C ASN A 147 6.82 5.12 7.30
N MET A 148 7.80 4.23 7.19
CA MET A 148 8.84 4.05 8.20
C MET A 148 9.70 5.31 8.37
N THR A 149 10.14 5.93 7.27
CA THR A 149 10.89 7.19 7.33
C THR A 149 10.05 8.34 7.86
N LEU A 150 8.77 8.43 7.50
CA LEU A 150 7.87 9.45 8.03
C LEU A 150 7.65 9.29 9.55
N VAL A 151 7.52 8.06 10.04
CA VAL A 151 7.41 7.77 11.48
C VAL A 151 8.69 8.11 12.21
N MET A 152 9.86 7.71 11.70
CA MET A 152 11.15 8.07 12.30
C MET A 152 11.32 9.58 12.34
N ARG A 153 11.12 10.27 11.22
CA ARG A 153 11.25 11.73 11.12
C ARG A 153 10.24 12.47 11.98
N SER A 154 9.04 11.92 12.20
CA SER A 154 8.04 12.52 13.08
C SER A 154 8.48 12.61 14.54
N ARG A 155 9.44 11.79 14.97
CA ARG A 155 10.03 11.85 16.32
C ARG A 155 11.04 12.99 16.46
N ASP A 156 11.74 13.31 15.38
CA ASP A 156 12.82 14.30 15.37
C ASP A 156 12.38 15.70 14.95
N THR A 157 11.13 15.88 14.52
CA THR A 157 10.65 17.17 14.01
C THR A 157 10.27 18.13 15.17
N PRO A 158 10.82 19.36 15.20
CA PRO A 158 10.47 20.36 16.21
C PRO A 158 8.98 20.69 16.22
N HIS A 159 8.45 20.92 17.41
CA HIS A 159 7.04 21.22 17.65
C HIS A 159 6.57 22.42 16.82
N ARG A 160 5.48 22.24 16.06
CA ARG A 160 4.73 23.32 15.43
C ARG A 160 3.26 23.12 15.73
N ASP A 161 2.63 24.11 16.35
CA ASP A 161 1.18 24.13 16.52
C ASP A 161 0.51 24.18 15.14
N LEU A 162 -0.36 23.20 14.84
CA LEU A 162 -1.14 23.10 13.61
C LEU A 162 -2.63 23.38 13.86
#